data_AF-A0A954H6L2-F1
#
_entry.id   AF-A0A954H6L2-F1
#
_cell.length_a   1.000
_cell.length_b   1.000
_cell.length_c   1.000
_cell.angle_alpha   90.00
_cell.angle_beta   90.00
_cell.angle_gamma   90.00
#
_symmetry.space_group_name_H-M   'P 1'
#
loop_
_entity.id
_entity.type
_entity.pdbx_description
1 polymer ?
#
loop_
_entity_poly.entity_id
_entity_poly.type
_entity_poly.pdbx_seq_one_letter_code
_entity_poly.pdbx_strand_id
1 'polypeptide(L)'
;MHHLTSQSLLKPCLSTVINCGATVLLLIGAALTDLHSIHAGEVVGPIVGTVESTTAHVLYRPGTAESKWQLSVLTDGRVVQRITALSQSEHDYVAKFAVNHLKPGTQYRYQIEDESGRVVVPADEQHSFTTANPARANSRASVSFVSCVDIEPNAIWQEMANLDVDGVFLMGDT
;
A
#
# COMPACT_ATOMS: atom_id res chain seq x y z
N MET A 1 16.09 42.79 -47.22
CA MET A 1 15.60 43.91 -48.06
C MET A 1 14.77 43.32 -49.19
N HIS A 2 13.58 43.87 -49.43
CA HIS A 2 12.49 43.40 -50.34
C HIS A 2 11.76 42.14 -49.83
N HIS A 3 10.43 42.02 -49.70
CA HIS A 3 9.23 42.60 -50.35
C HIS A 3 8.08 42.75 -49.31
N LEU A 4 7.41 43.90 -49.15
CA LEU A 4 6.07 44.30 -49.68
C LEU A 4 4.97 43.22 -49.60
N THR A 5 3.96 43.31 -48.71
CA THR A 5 2.67 44.06 -48.76
C THR A 5 1.48 43.27 -49.34
N SER A 6 0.44 43.03 -48.53
CA SER A 6 -1.00 42.98 -48.90
C SER A 6 -1.85 43.03 -47.61
N GLN A 7 -2.47 44.15 -47.25
CA GLN A 7 -3.91 44.49 -47.40
C GLN A 7 -4.89 43.37 -46.93
N SER A 8 -5.98 43.56 -46.18
CA SER A 8 -6.68 44.70 -45.55
C SER A 8 -7.98 44.16 -44.88
N LEU A 9 -8.62 44.96 -44.01
CA LEU A 9 -10.07 44.95 -43.61
C LEU A 9 -10.51 43.89 -42.56
N LEU A 10 -11.26 44.15 -41.47
CA LEU A 10 -12.05 45.28 -40.93
C LEU A 10 -12.12 45.19 -39.37
N LYS A 11 -12.25 46.34 -38.69
CA LYS A 11 -12.86 46.49 -37.33
C LYS A 11 -14.31 46.99 -37.53
N PRO A 12 -15.30 46.62 -36.68
CA PRO A 12 -15.60 47.32 -35.41
C PRO A 12 -15.98 46.33 -34.27
N CYS A 13 -15.71 46.54 -32.98
CA CYS A 13 -16.18 47.52 -31.97
C CYS A 13 -17.69 47.43 -31.59
N LEU A 14 -17.94 47.01 -30.33
CA LEU A 14 -19.19 47.06 -29.51
C LEU A 14 -20.40 46.28 -30.06
N SER A 15 -21.26 45.60 -29.29
CA SER A 15 -21.74 45.81 -27.92
C SER A 15 -22.56 44.59 -27.43
N THR A 16 -22.53 44.38 -26.11
CA THR A 16 -23.42 43.63 -25.21
C THR A 16 -24.78 43.14 -25.74
N VAL A 17 -25.07 41.84 -25.57
CA VAL A 17 -26.40 41.34 -25.17
C VAL A 17 -26.23 40.17 -24.19
N ILE A 18 -26.77 40.39 -22.99
CA ILE A 18 -27.03 39.39 -21.96
C ILE A 18 -28.04 38.40 -22.52
N ASN A 19 -27.77 37.08 -22.47
CA ASN A 19 -28.86 36.13 -22.55
C ASN A 19 -28.76 35.05 -21.47
N CYS A 20 -29.84 35.02 -20.70
CA CYS A 20 -30.16 34.12 -19.62
C CYS A 20 -30.56 32.77 -20.24
N GLY A 21 -29.81 31.73 -19.93
CA GLY A 21 -30.09 30.37 -20.42
C GLY A 21 -29.57 29.35 -19.42
N ALA A 22 -30.41 29.05 -18.43
CA ALA A 22 -30.17 27.97 -17.49
C ALA A 22 -30.00 26.65 -18.26
N THR A 23 -28.75 26.18 -18.35
CA THR A 23 -28.46 24.79 -18.74
C THR A 23 -28.04 24.08 -17.46
N VAL A 24 -28.99 23.40 -16.82
CA VAL A 24 -28.69 22.42 -15.79
C VAL A 24 -28.05 21.24 -16.51
N LEU A 25 -26.71 21.23 -16.60
CA LEU A 25 -25.95 20.09 -17.04
C LEU A 25 -25.91 19.10 -15.87
N LEU A 26 -26.82 18.12 -15.89
CA LEU A 26 -26.84 17.02 -14.93
C LEU A 26 -25.61 16.13 -15.23
N LEU A 27 -24.47 16.45 -14.62
CA LEU A 27 -23.31 15.57 -14.61
C LEU A 27 -23.63 14.39 -13.69
N ILE A 28 -24.17 13.31 -14.27
CA ILE A 28 -24.16 11.99 -13.64
C ILE A 28 -22.70 11.57 -13.62
N GLY A 29 -21.99 11.92 -12.55
CA GLY A 29 -20.70 11.33 -12.22
C GLY A 29 -20.93 9.87 -11.89
N ALA A 30 -20.80 8.99 -12.89
CA ALA A 30 -20.65 7.57 -12.64
C ALA A 30 -19.36 7.39 -11.85
N ALA A 31 -19.49 7.23 -10.53
CA ALA A 31 -18.41 6.72 -9.70
C ALA A 31 -18.16 5.29 -10.17
N LEU A 32 -17.19 5.13 -11.07
CA LEU A 32 -16.60 3.84 -11.37
C LEU A 32 -15.84 3.43 -10.11
N THR A 33 -16.49 2.64 -9.27
CA THR A 33 -15.79 1.85 -8.26
C THR A 33 -14.97 0.82 -9.02
N ASP A 34 -13.66 1.02 -9.09
CA ASP A 34 -12.72 0.02 -9.60
C ASP A 34 -12.78 -1.21 -8.67
N LEU A 35 -13.55 -2.23 -9.07
CA LEU A 35 -13.33 -3.58 -8.55
C LEU A 35 -12.00 -4.06 -9.15
N HIS A 36 -10.92 -3.98 -8.37
CA HIS A 36 -9.68 -4.64 -8.71
C HIS A 36 -9.86 -6.15 -8.52
N SER A 37 -10.12 -6.85 -9.62
CA SER A 37 -9.97 -8.30 -9.66
C SER A 37 -8.49 -8.62 -9.47
N ILE A 38 -8.14 -9.46 -8.49
CA ILE A 38 -6.74 -9.86 -8.30
C ILE A 38 -6.31 -10.75 -9.46
N HIS A 39 -5.41 -10.26 -10.30
CA HIS A 39 -4.87 -11.03 -11.43
C HIS A 39 -3.60 -11.76 -11.00
N ALA A 40 -3.33 -12.95 -11.57
CA ALA A 40 -2.18 -13.79 -11.21
C ALA A 40 -0.79 -13.10 -11.34
N GLY A 41 -0.71 -11.94 -12.03
CA GLY A 41 0.49 -11.12 -12.18
C GLY A 41 0.62 -9.90 -11.26
N GLU A 42 -0.34 -9.68 -10.36
CA GLU A 42 -0.39 -8.46 -9.54
C GLU A 42 0.59 -8.50 -8.37
N VAL A 43 1.01 -7.30 -7.95
CA VAL A 43 1.75 -7.07 -6.70
C VAL A 43 0.81 -7.30 -5.53
N VAL A 44 1.17 -8.18 -4.60
CA VAL A 44 0.39 -8.45 -3.39
C VAL A 44 1.24 -8.20 -2.15
N GLY A 45 0.65 -7.49 -1.19
CA GLY A 45 1.29 -7.09 0.05
C GLY A 45 2.11 -5.79 -0.09
N PRO A 46 3.04 -5.53 0.85
CA PRO A 46 3.54 -6.47 1.85
C PRO A 46 2.54 -6.76 2.97
N ILE A 47 2.65 -7.96 3.56
CA ILE A 47 1.86 -8.37 4.73
C ILE A 47 2.83 -8.71 5.85
N VAL A 48 2.61 -8.12 7.02
CA VAL A 48 3.27 -8.53 8.25
C VAL A 48 2.54 -9.75 8.79
N GLY A 49 3.25 -10.87 8.88
CA GLY A 49 2.74 -12.12 9.44
C GLY A 49 2.95 -12.18 10.95
N THR A 50 3.38 -13.34 11.44
CA THR A 50 3.67 -13.53 12.87
C THR A 50 4.71 -12.52 13.36
N VAL A 51 4.36 -11.78 14.41
CA VAL A 51 5.26 -10.91 15.17
C VAL A 51 5.33 -11.43 16.59
N GLU A 52 6.54 -11.75 17.04
CA GLU A 52 6.80 -12.15 18.41
C GLU A 52 7.55 -11.04 19.16
N SER A 53 8.11 -11.37 20.32
CA SER A 53 8.89 -10.42 21.12
C SER A 53 10.24 -10.05 20.49
N THR A 54 10.80 -10.93 19.65
CA THR A 54 12.14 -10.73 19.06
C THR A 54 12.20 -11.08 17.57
N THR A 55 11.09 -11.47 16.97
CA THR A 55 11.02 -11.88 15.57
C THR A 55 9.81 -11.26 14.88
N ALA A 56 9.89 -11.10 13.56
CA ALA A 56 8.78 -10.74 12.71
C ALA A 56 8.94 -11.38 11.33
N HIS A 57 7.83 -11.77 10.73
CA HIS A 57 7.80 -12.26 9.36
C HIS A 57 7.10 -11.24 8.45
N VAL A 58 7.68 -10.98 7.28
CA VAL A 58 7.07 -10.14 6.25
C VAL A 58 7.02 -10.92 4.94
N LEU A 59 5.88 -10.87 4.28
CA LEU A 59 5.64 -11.50 2.99
C LEU A 59 5.39 -10.41 1.95
N TYR A 60 5.96 -10.58 0.75
CA TYR A 60 5.75 -9.67 -0.36
C TYR A 60 5.79 -10.43 -1.69
N ARG A 61 4.75 -10.27 -2.52
CA ARG A 61 4.71 -10.85 -3.86
C ARG A 61 4.81 -9.71 -4.88
N PRO A 62 5.96 -9.49 -5.53
CA PRO A 62 6.18 -8.37 -6.44
C PRO A 62 5.62 -8.59 -7.86
N GLY A 63 5.08 -9.77 -8.16
CA GLY A 63 4.66 -10.19 -9.49
C GLY A 63 5.11 -11.61 -9.80
N THR A 64 5.29 -11.95 -11.08
CA THR A 64 5.58 -13.32 -11.56
C THR A 64 7.01 -13.51 -12.08
N ALA A 65 7.91 -12.59 -11.77
CA ALA A 65 9.31 -12.67 -12.17
C ALA A 65 10.20 -13.06 -10.98
N GLU A 66 11.09 -14.02 -11.21
CA GLU A 66 12.07 -14.36 -10.19
C GLU A 66 13.03 -13.20 -9.96
N SER A 67 13.20 -12.81 -8.70
CA SER A 67 13.95 -11.60 -8.36
C SER A 67 14.43 -11.62 -6.91
N LYS A 68 15.44 -10.79 -6.64
CA LYS A 68 16.02 -10.59 -5.32
C LYS A 68 15.50 -9.29 -4.72
N TRP A 69 15.15 -9.34 -3.44
CA TRP A 69 14.54 -8.23 -2.71
C TRP A 69 15.26 -7.99 -1.40
N GLN A 70 15.25 -6.74 -0.97
CA GLN A 70 15.86 -6.31 0.27
C GLN A 70 14.81 -5.68 1.17
N LEU A 71 14.56 -6.28 2.33
CA LEU A 71 13.84 -5.65 3.44
C LEU A 71 14.86 -4.90 4.30
N SER A 72 14.63 -3.62 4.55
CA SER A 72 15.34 -2.86 5.58
C SER A 72 14.38 -2.55 6.73
N VAL A 73 14.79 -2.85 7.96
CA VAL A 73 14.02 -2.59 9.19
C VAL A 73 14.62 -1.41 9.91
N LEU A 74 13.77 -0.47 10.35
CA LEU A 74 14.16 0.80 10.92
C LEU A 74 13.53 1.04 12.29
N THR A 75 14.27 1.71 13.15
CA THR A 75 13.77 2.30 14.40
C THR A 75 14.43 3.67 14.58
N ASP A 76 13.69 4.66 15.08
CA ASP A 76 14.14 6.06 15.19
C ASP A 76 14.76 6.62 13.89
N GLY A 77 14.19 6.23 12.74
CA GLY A 77 14.67 6.63 11.40
C GLY A 77 16.00 6.01 10.97
N ARG A 78 16.57 5.08 11.75
CA ARG A 78 17.83 4.40 11.44
C ARG A 78 17.58 2.94 11.05
N VAL A 79 18.23 2.49 9.99
CA VAL A 79 18.23 1.08 9.61
C VAL A 79 18.98 0.28 10.67
N VAL A 80 18.29 -0.68 11.29
CA VAL A 80 18.85 -1.59 12.28
C VAL A 80 19.15 -2.97 11.70
N GLN A 81 18.45 -3.39 10.64
CA GLN A 81 18.67 -4.66 9.99
C GLN A 81 18.35 -4.60 8.49
N ARG A 82 19.00 -5.49 7.74
CA ARG A 82 18.78 -5.73 6.32
C ARG A 82 18.65 -7.24 6.08
N ILE A 83 17.54 -7.67 5.48
CA ILE A 83 17.23 -9.07 5.18
C ILE A 83 16.97 -9.21 3.68
N THR A 84 17.70 -10.10 3.03
CA THR A 84 17.52 -10.41 1.61
C THR A 84 16.62 -11.64 1.45
N ALA A 85 15.71 -11.61 0.48
CA ALA A 85 14.90 -12.75 0.09
C ALA A 85 14.81 -12.88 -1.43
N LEU A 86 14.54 -14.09 -1.91
CA LEU A 86 14.24 -14.37 -3.32
C LEU A 86 12.74 -14.61 -3.47
N SER A 87 12.14 -14.04 -4.51
CA SER A 87 10.80 -14.41 -4.97
C SER A 87 10.96 -15.47 -6.06
N GLN A 88 10.74 -16.74 -5.73
CA GLN A 88 10.95 -17.85 -6.67
C GLN A 88 9.62 -18.48 -7.10
N SER A 89 9.58 -19.04 -8.31
CA SER A 89 8.37 -19.66 -8.87
C SER A 89 7.84 -20.81 -8.01
N GLU A 90 8.72 -21.58 -7.35
CA GLU A 90 8.34 -22.68 -6.44
C GLU A 90 7.63 -22.18 -5.17
N HIS A 91 7.61 -20.87 -4.94
CA HIS A 91 6.97 -20.21 -3.81
C HIS A 91 5.92 -19.20 -4.27
N ASP A 92 5.38 -19.37 -5.47
CA ASP A 92 4.46 -18.43 -6.13
C ASP A 92 4.99 -16.99 -6.12
N TYR A 93 6.30 -16.86 -6.31
CA TYR A 93 7.02 -15.59 -6.34
C TYR A 93 6.87 -14.77 -5.05
N VAL A 94 6.58 -15.39 -3.92
CA VAL A 94 6.53 -14.68 -2.63
C VAL A 94 7.95 -14.57 -2.05
N ALA A 95 8.44 -13.34 -1.90
CA ALA A 95 9.60 -13.03 -1.08
C ALA A 95 9.23 -13.14 0.40
N LYS A 96 9.92 -14.02 1.13
CA LYS A 96 9.69 -14.31 2.55
C LYS A 96 10.84 -13.78 3.39
N PHE A 97 10.58 -12.76 4.21
CA PHE A 97 11.57 -12.18 5.10
C PHE A 97 11.36 -12.68 6.53
N ALA A 98 12.43 -13.15 7.16
CA ALA A 98 12.46 -13.47 8.58
C ALA A 98 13.39 -12.48 9.29
N VAL A 99 12.81 -11.61 10.12
CA VAL A 99 13.53 -10.63 10.93
C VAL A 99 13.70 -11.21 12.32
N ASN A 100 14.92 -11.21 12.83
CA ASN A 100 15.28 -11.83 14.12
C ASN A 100 15.96 -10.83 15.04
N HIS A 101 16.16 -11.16 16.31
CA HIS A 101 16.92 -10.33 17.27
C HIS A 101 16.38 -8.91 17.44
N LEU A 102 15.07 -8.73 17.31
CA LEU A 102 14.38 -7.48 17.60
C LEU A 102 14.28 -7.26 19.12
N LYS A 103 14.11 -5.99 19.51
CA LYS A 103 13.82 -5.65 20.91
C LYS A 103 12.33 -5.85 21.18
N PRO A 104 11.94 -6.44 22.32
CA PRO A 104 10.53 -6.53 22.71
C PRO A 104 9.86 -5.17 22.91
N GLY A 105 8.55 -5.09 22.70
CA GLY A 105 7.74 -3.89 22.91
C GLY A 105 8.21 -2.67 22.12
N THR A 106 8.82 -2.90 20.95
CA THR A 106 9.43 -1.84 20.13
C THR A 106 8.72 -1.75 18.79
N GLN A 107 8.34 -0.53 18.41
CA GLN A 107 7.82 -0.26 17.08
C GLN A 107 8.98 -0.17 16.08
N TYR A 108 8.79 -0.85 14.95
CA TYR A 108 9.69 -0.81 13.81
C TYR A 108 8.91 -0.38 12.57
N ARG A 109 9.58 0.39 11.71
CA ARG A 109 9.15 0.60 10.33
C ARG A 109 9.96 -0.29 9.40
N TYR A 110 9.45 -0.58 8.23
CA TYR A 110 10.17 -1.33 7.23
C TYR A 110 10.01 -0.75 5.83
N GLN A 111 11.02 -0.93 4.99
CA GLN A 111 10.96 -0.63 3.56
C GLN A 111 11.42 -1.84 2.76
N ILE A 112 10.94 -1.95 1.53
CA ILE A 112 11.37 -2.97 0.57
C ILE A 112 11.99 -2.28 -0.64
N GLU A 113 13.18 -2.75 -1.02
CA GLU A 113 13.94 -2.29 -2.18
C GLU A 113 14.04 -3.43 -3.20
N ASP A 114 13.96 -3.09 -4.48
CA ASP A 114 14.30 -4.00 -5.57
C ASP A 114 15.82 -4.21 -5.70
N GLU A 115 16.23 -5.09 -6.62
CA GLU A 115 17.64 -5.41 -6.82
C GLU A 115 18.51 -4.21 -7.23
N SER A 116 17.91 -3.16 -7.81
CA SER A 116 18.62 -1.93 -8.16
C SER A 116 18.82 -0.99 -6.96
N GLY A 117 18.21 -1.30 -5.81
CA GLY A 117 18.16 -0.44 -4.62
C GLY A 117 17.07 0.61 -4.68
N ARG A 118 16.13 0.53 -5.64
CA ARG A 118 14.97 1.41 -5.68
C ARG A 118 13.96 0.96 -4.64
N VAL A 119 13.53 1.90 -3.79
CA VAL A 119 12.46 1.68 -2.81
C VAL A 119 11.13 1.49 -3.54
N VAL A 120 10.51 0.33 -3.37
CA VAL A 120 9.18 0.00 -3.89
C VAL A 120 8.11 0.04 -2.80
N VAL A 121 8.50 -0.17 -1.55
CA VAL A 121 7.65 0.02 -0.36
C VAL A 121 8.39 0.98 0.58
N PRO A 122 7.84 2.18 0.86
CA PRO A 122 8.48 3.16 1.74
C PRO A 122 8.32 2.82 3.22
N ALA A 123 9.28 3.25 4.04
CA ALA A 123 9.21 3.14 5.50
C ALA A 123 8.34 4.24 6.14
N ASP A 124 7.03 4.15 5.93
CA ASP A 124 6.03 5.05 6.51
C ASP A 124 5.29 4.42 7.71
N GLU A 125 4.18 5.03 8.13
CA GLU A 125 3.39 4.56 9.27
C GLU A 125 2.58 3.30 8.95
N GLN A 126 2.16 3.12 7.69
CA GLN A 126 1.41 1.94 7.24
C GLN A 126 2.32 0.71 7.17
N HIS A 127 3.61 0.92 6.90
CA HIS A 127 4.62 -0.13 6.83
C HIS A 127 5.38 -0.24 8.15
N SER A 128 4.64 -0.56 9.22
CA SER A 128 5.18 -0.71 10.57
C SER A 128 4.62 -1.94 11.29
N PHE A 129 5.32 -2.37 12.34
CA PHE A 129 4.85 -3.39 13.27
C PHE A 129 5.46 -3.16 14.65
N THR A 130 4.80 -3.68 15.70
CA THR A 130 5.28 -3.59 17.08
C THR A 130 5.52 -4.98 17.63
N THR A 131 6.74 -5.25 18.09
CA THR A 131 7.05 -6.53 18.73
C THR A 131 6.28 -6.72 20.02
N ALA A 132 5.88 -7.95 20.31
CA ALA A 132 5.18 -8.25 21.54
C ALA A 132 6.02 -7.83 22.76
N ASN A 133 5.37 -7.33 23.81
CA ASN A 133 6.01 -7.02 25.08
C ASN A 133 5.69 -8.12 26.12
N PRO A 134 6.64 -9.02 26.44
CA PRO A 134 6.43 -10.10 27.41
C PRO A 134 6.08 -9.60 28.81
N ALA A 135 6.53 -8.41 29.19
CA ALA A 135 6.22 -7.81 30.49
C ALA A 135 4.77 -7.30 30.58
N ARG A 136 4.05 -7.22 29.45
CA ARG A 136 2.65 -6.80 29.32
C ARG A 136 2.32 -5.54 30.12
N ALA A 137 2.89 -4.40 29.74
CA ALA A 137 2.40 -3.12 30.28
C ALA A 137 0.91 -2.97 29.90
N ASN A 138 0.04 -2.88 30.92
CA ASN A 138 -1.44 -2.77 30.82
C ASN A 138 -2.25 -4.07 30.65
N SER A 139 -1.63 -5.26 30.62
CA SER A 139 -2.29 -6.59 30.71
C SER A 139 -3.43 -6.91 29.73
N ARG A 140 -3.67 -6.11 28.68
CA ARG A 140 -4.72 -6.34 27.69
C ARG A 140 -4.11 -6.77 26.36
N ALA A 141 -4.76 -7.73 25.71
CA ALA A 141 -4.56 -8.07 24.32
C ALA A 141 -5.93 -8.12 23.65
N SER A 142 -6.02 -7.60 22.45
CA SER A 142 -7.19 -7.59 21.57
C SER A 142 -6.84 -8.40 20.33
N VAL A 143 -7.67 -9.39 20.01
CA VAL A 143 -7.39 -10.32 18.91
C VAL A 143 -8.67 -10.59 18.14
N SER A 144 -8.52 -10.73 16.82
CA SER A 144 -9.60 -11.12 15.91
C SER A 144 -9.39 -12.54 15.40
N PHE A 145 -10.47 -13.31 15.33
CA PHE A 145 -10.50 -14.62 14.69
C PHE A 145 -11.37 -14.51 13.44
N VAL A 146 -10.79 -14.86 12.30
CA VAL A 146 -11.39 -14.62 10.98
C VAL A 146 -11.33 -15.93 10.19
N SER A 147 -12.42 -16.27 9.53
CA SER A 147 -12.58 -17.50 8.74
C SER A 147 -13.64 -17.26 7.67
N CYS A 148 -13.56 -18.01 6.56
CA CYS A 148 -14.60 -18.01 5.53
C CYS A 148 -14.89 -16.60 4.98
N VAL A 149 -13.84 -15.79 4.79
CA VAL A 149 -14.00 -14.44 4.23
C VAL A 149 -14.19 -14.57 2.73
N ASP A 150 -15.19 -13.89 2.22
CA ASP A 150 -15.45 -13.83 0.78
C ASP A 150 -14.30 -13.12 0.05
N ILE A 151 -14.04 -13.52 -1.18
CA ILE A 151 -13.04 -12.86 -2.06
C ILE A 151 -13.49 -11.44 -2.42
N GLU A 152 -14.80 -11.18 -2.36
CA GLU A 152 -15.36 -9.87 -2.63
C GLU A 152 -15.02 -8.87 -1.50
N PRO A 153 -14.61 -7.63 -1.85
CA PRO A 153 -14.31 -6.60 -0.87
C PRO A 153 -15.46 -6.38 0.10
N ASN A 154 -15.15 -6.40 1.39
CA ASN A 154 -16.11 -6.14 2.45
C ASN A 154 -15.46 -5.33 3.58
N ALA A 155 -16.31 -4.80 4.47
CA ALA A 155 -15.87 -3.86 5.50
C ALA A 155 -15.07 -4.50 6.66
N ILE A 156 -14.95 -5.83 6.73
CA ILE A 156 -14.39 -6.50 7.92
C ILE A 156 -12.95 -6.05 8.22
N TRP A 157 -12.14 -5.87 7.18
CA TRP A 157 -10.74 -5.45 7.31
C TRP A 157 -10.63 -4.03 7.86
N GLN A 158 -11.51 -3.13 7.38
CA GLN A 158 -11.57 -1.76 7.85
C GLN A 158 -12.07 -1.68 9.30
N GLU A 159 -13.08 -2.47 9.66
CA GLU A 159 -13.56 -2.55 11.04
C GLU A 159 -12.49 -3.09 11.99
N MET A 160 -11.75 -4.12 11.60
CA MET A 160 -10.63 -4.62 12.41
C MET A 160 -9.51 -3.60 12.57
N ALA A 161 -9.20 -2.84 11.52
CA ALA A 161 -8.25 -1.73 11.60
C ALA A 161 -8.75 -0.63 12.55
N ASN A 162 -10.05 -0.29 12.50
CA ASN A 162 -10.67 0.70 13.39
C ASN A 162 -10.68 0.25 14.86
N LEU A 163 -10.76 -1.06 15.11
CA LEU A 163 -10.72 -1.65 16.46
C LEU A 163 -9.30 -1.69 17.05
N ASP A 164 -8.27 -1.40 16.25
CA ASP A 164 -6.85 -1.40 16.66
C ASP A 164 -6.45 -2.72 17.34
N VAL A 165 -6.76 -3.84 16.67
CA VAL A 165 -6.49 -5.17 17.24
C VAL A 165 -4.99 -5.49 17.23
N ASP A 166 -4.50 -6.09 18.32
CA ASP A 166 -3.09 -6.49 18.48
C ASP A 166 -2.71 -7.69 17.60
N GLY A 167 -3.68 -8.43 17.08
CA GLY A 167 -3.43 -9.58 16.20
C GLY A 167 -4.68 -10.12 15.52
N VAL A 168 -4.46 -10.77 14.37
CA VAL A 168 -5.50 -11.42 13.57
C VAL A 168 -5.10 -12.89 13.34
N PHE A 169 -6.02 -13.81 13.62
CA PHE A 169 -5.87 -15.23 13.38
C PHE A 169 -6.79 -15.66 12.24
N LEU A 170 -6.19 -16.07 11.12
CA LEU A 170 -6.90 -16.63 9.98
C LEU A 170 -7.08 -18.13 10.19
N MET A 171 -8.33 -18.57 10.33
CA MET A 171 -8.69 -19.94 10.72
C MET A 171 -8.97 -20.87 9.54
N GLY A 172 -8.82 -20.38 8.31
CA GLY A 172 -9.03 -21.14 7.07
C GLY A 172 -10.01 -20.46 6.12
N ASP A 173 -9.97 -20.85 4.85
CA ASP A 173 -10.83 -20.35 3.77
C ASP A 173 -10.97 -18.81 3.82
N THR A 174 -9.83 -18.12 3.79
CA THR A 174 -9.72 -16.65 3.88
C THR A 174 -8.84 -16.15 2.74
#